data_AF-A0A1Q8RMH3-F1
#
_entry.id   AF-A0A1Q8RMH3-F1
#
_cell.length_a   1.000
_cell.length_b   1.000
_cell.length_c   1.000
_cell.angle_alpha   90.00
_cell.angle_beta   90.00
_cell.angle_gamma   90.00
#
_symmetry.space_group_name_H-M   'P 1'
#
loop_
_entity.id
_entity.type
_entity.pdbx_description
1 polymer ?
#
loop_
_entity_poly.entity_id
_entity_poly.type
_entity_poly.pdbx_seq_one_letter_code
_entity_poly.pdbx_strand_id
1 'polypeptide(L)'
;MLSVLSLGVALLGASTVLAQSTPPSCSLTQKCPESAPCCSQYGQCGTGAFCLGGCDPRMSFSLDACVPAPVCQDRKMPMNSLDRIVDISKYYGDASKADWVAQGEPALYKQDNAVLLTMPAKSVGTVLASTVYMWYGSVKAKIKTSRGPGVVTAFILYGDVKDEIDYEWVGADLEMSQTNYYFQGIPRYDQSGNISLSNTFTNWHTYEIQWTPDEIKWLVNGQVGRTKKRADTWNATANQWDYPQTPARVQLSIWPGGAEGNAKGTVDWAGGAINWEHEDIKNAGYFYAQVKDVEITCWNAKSGPGSNNKKSYYYNDIKSTNDTVVDSDKNTILKSFQGTGLDMDAGAPSASGSTAKPTATQATIPGGSNNGPGNDHSDDDSSSGSGSGSGSGSGSDSGSGSGDSGSGSGSGSGSSSCGAGGFSQNCNSDGNSASSGSNPSSDGVRRESTFGASAFAALVAVTALFWV
;
A
#
# COMPACT_ATOMS: atom_id res chain seq x y z
N MET A 1 -11.33 -77.78 -7.37
CA MET A 1 -11.91 -76.50 -6.91
C MET A 1 -11.03 -75.38 -7.46
N LEU A 2 -11.48 -74.68 -8.50
CA LEU A 2 -10.81 -73.46 -8.99
C LEU A 2 -11.70 -72.26 -8.66
N SER A 3 -11.11 -71.26 -8.02
CA SER A 3 -11.82 -70.03 -7.64
C SER A 3 -11.93 -69.09 -8.84
N VAL A 4 -13.12 -68.55 -9.07
CA VAL A 4 -13.37 -67.50 -10.07
C VAL A 4 -13.38 -66.16 -9.33
N LEU A 5 -12.35 -65.33 -9.55
CA LEU A 5 -12.37 -63.93 -9.12
C LEU A 5 -12.90 -63.04 -10.25
N SER A 6 -13.87 -62.19 -9.91
CA SER A 6 -14.49 -61.24 -10.83
C SER A 6 -13.55 -60.08 -11.20
N LEU A 7 -13.63 -59.62 -12.45
CA LEU A 7 -13.00 -58.36 -12.88
C LEU A 7 -13.63 -57.17 -12.13
N GLY A 8 -12.80 -56.37 -11.47
CA GLY A 8 -13.14 -55.02 -11.01
C GLY A 8 -12.24 -54.00 -11.69
N VAL A 9 -12.77 -53.29 -12.69
CA VAL A 9 -12.05 -52.17 -13.34
C VAL A 9 -12.26 -50.91 -12.51
N ALA A 10 -11.27 -50.53 -11.72
CA ALA A 10 -11.25 -49.24 -11.04
C ALA A 10 -10.63 -48.19 -11.98
N LEU A 11 -11.46 -47.28 -12.53
CA LEU A 11 -10.94 -46.05 -13.13
C LEU A 11 -10.40 -45.15 -12.02
N LEU A 12 -9.07 -45.09 -11.89
CA LEU A 12 -8.40 -44.03 -11.15
C LEU A 12 -8.48 -42.74 -11.97
N GLY A 13 -9.50 -41.94 -11.70
CA GLY A 13 -9.56 -40.55 -12.16
C GLY A 13 -8.43 -39.76 -11.49
N ALA A 14 -7.38 -39.44 -12.24
CA ALA A 14 -6.29 -38.62 -11.76
C ALA A 14 -6.77 -37.17 -11.60
N SER A 15 -7.21 -36.82 -10.39
CA SER A 15 -7.44 -35.43 -9.98
C SER A 15 -6.10 -34.69 -10.02
N THR A 16 -5.79 -34.01 -11.12
CA THR A 16 -4.65 -33.10 -11.18
C THR A 16 -4.92 -31.93 -10.24
N VAL A 17 -4.38 -32.02 -9.02
CA VAL A 17 -4.27 -30.89 -8.11
C VAL A 17 -3.46 -29.83 -8.84
N LEU A 18 -4.12 -28.75 -9.26
CA LEU A 18 -3.45 -27.58 -9.82
C LEU A 18 -2.67 -26.91 -8.70
N ALA A 19 -1.39 -27.27 -8.57
CA ALA A 19 -0.45 -26.53 -7.73
C ALA A 19 -0.32 -25.11 -8.30
N GLN A 20 -1.05 -24.16 -7.72
CA GLN A 20 -0.81 -22.74 -7.95
C GLN A 20 0.64 -22.46 -7.50
N SER A 21 1.52 -22.26 -8.47
CA SER A 21 2.91 -21.97 -8.22
C SER A 21 3.01 -20.55 -7.70
N THR A 22 3.60 -20.38 -6.52
CA THR A 22 4.01 -19.05 -6.03
C THR A 22 4.88 -18.40 -7.12
N PRO A 23 4.63 -17.12 -7.48
CA PRO A 23 5.46 -16.42 -8.47
C PRO A 23 6.95 -16.49 -8.07
N PRO A 24 7.90 -16.71 -8.99
CA PRO A 24 9.32 -16.67 -8.66
C PRO A 24 9.69 -15.34 -8.01
N SER A 25 10.63 -15.32 -7.07
CA SER A 25 11.09 -14.08 -6.44
C SER A 25 12.21 -13.41 -7.24
N CYS A 26 12.39 -12.11 -7.02
CA CYS A 26 13.47 -11.32 -7.61
C CYS A 26 14.09 -10.33 -6.62
N SER A 27 15.37 -10.03 -6.84
CA SER A 27 16.18 -9.12 -6.04
C SER A 27 17.32 -8.54 -6.91
N LEU A 28 18.14 -7.65 -6.34
CA LEU A 28 19.35 -7.17 -7.02
C LEU A 28 20.39 -8.28 -7.32
N THR A 29 20.29 -9.43 -6.64
CA THR A 29 21.19 -10.60 -6.83
C THR A 29 20.51 -11.77 -7.55
N GLN A 30 19.19 -11.72 -7.75
CA GLN A 30 18.40 -12.76 -8.41
C GLN A 30 17.43 -12.11 -9.39
N LYS A 31 17.75 -12.18 -10.69
CA LYS A 31 16.87 -11.67 -11.75
C LYS A 31 15.71 -12.61 -12.04
N CYS A 32 14.61 -12.03 -12.50
CA CYS A 32 13.51 -12.82 -13.07
C CYS A 32 13.93 -13.63 -14.30
N PRO A 33 13.33 -14.83 -14.52
CA PRO A 33 13.56 -15.63 -15.72
C PRO A 33 12.81 -15.03 -16.92
N GLU A 34 13.26 -15.35 -18.14
CA GLU A 34 12.64 -14.92 -19.40
C GLU A 34 11.13 -15.27 -19.49
N SER A 35 10.73 -16.38 -18.88
CA SER A 35 9.34 -16.86 -18.83
C SER A 35 8.43 -16.09 -17.85
N ALA A 36 8.97 -15.17 -17.06
CA ALA A 36 8.24 -14.30 -16.14
C ALA A 36 9.05 -13.01 -15.91
N PRO A 37 9.35 -12.24 -16.96
CA PRO A 37 10.56 -11.40 -17.02
C PRO A 37 10.50 -10.15 -16.15
N CYS A 38 9.33 -9.76 -15.65
CA CYS A 38 9.09 -8.49 -14.97
C CYS A 38 9.10 -8.67 -13.45
N CYS A 39 10.03 -7.99 -12.77
CA CYS A 39 10.09 -7.95 -11.31
C CYS A 39 9.17 -6.84 -10.78
N SER A 40 7.99 -7.21 -10.30
CA SER A 40 7.04 -6.27 -9.68
C SER A 40 7.58 -5.65 -8.39
N GLN A 41 6.92 -4.59 -7.90
CA GLN A 41 7.37 -3.85 -6.72
C GLN A 41 7.63 -4.77 -5.53
N TYR A 42 6.77 -5.78 -5.31
CA TYR A 42 6.84 -6.74 -4.20
C TYR A 42 7.97 -7.78 -4.30
N GLY A 43 8.88 -7.69 -5.27
CA GLY A 43 9.95 -8.66 -5.46
C GLY A 43 9.47 -10.01 -6.01
N GLN A 44 8.39 -9.98 -6.80
CA GLN A 44 7.80 -11.14 -7.45
C GLN A 44 7.87 -11.00 -8.98
N CYS A 45 8.12 -12.11 -9.69
CA CYS A 45 8.28 -12.21 -11.14
C CYS A 45 6.99 -12.63 -11.85
N GLY A 46 6.66 -11.98 -12.97
CA GLY A 46 5.49 -12.30 -13.78
C GLY A 46 5.43 -11.58 -15.11
N THR A 47 4.21 -11.47 -15.65
CA THR A 47 3.85 -10.73 -16.87
C THR A 47 2.68 -9.77 -16.60
N GLY A 48 2.24 -9.00 -17.59
CA GLY A 48 1.04 -8.18 -17.45
C GLY A 48 1.22 -7.06 -16.43
N ALA A 49 0.42 -7.08 -15.35
CA ALA A 49 0.49 -6.04 -14.32
C ALA A 49 1.81 -6.08 -13.52
N PHE A 50 2.55 -7.20 -13.54
CA PHE A 50 3.93 -7.26 -13.03
C PHE A 50 4.89 -6.35 -13.81
N CYS A 51 4.61 -6.10 -15.09
CA CYS A 51 5.43 -5.30 -16.00
C CYS A 51 5.03 -3.82 -16.03
N LEU A 52 3.83 -3.49 -15.53
CA LEU A 52 3.36 -2.11 -15.40
C LEU A 52 4.03 -1.44 -14.19
N GLY A 53 3.52 -0.27 -13.80
CA GLY A 53 4.16 0.56 -12.78
C GLY A 53 4.49 -0.19 -11.49
N GLY A 54 5.70 0.02 -10.99
CA GLY A 54 6.34 -0.72 -9.90
C GLY A 54 7.31 -1.80 -10.38
N CYS A 55 7.45 -2.02 -11.69
CA CYS A 55 8.39 -3.00 -12.24
C CYS A 55 9.85 -2.50 -12.15
N ASP A 56 10.70 -3.16 -11.38
CA ASP A 56 12.11 -2.79 -11.22
C ASP A 56 12.96 -3.41 -12.36
N PRO A 57 13.47 -2.61 -13.32
CA PRO A 57 14.24 -3.14 -14.46
C PRO A 57 15.59 -3.74 -14.04
N ARG A 58 16.08 -3.44 -12.83
CA ARG A 58 17.36 -3.98 -12.33
C ARG A 58 17.23 -5.43 -11.90
N MET A 59 16.10 -5.74 -11.26
CA MET A 59 15.73 -7.07 -10.76
C MET A 59 14.97 -7.90 -11.80
N SER A 60 14.53 -7.26 -12.90
CA SER A 60 13.92 -7.92 -14.06
C SER A 60 14.95 -8.64 -14.95
N PHE A 61 14.45 -9.50 -15.84
CA PHE A 61 15.25 -10.29 -16.79
C PHE A 61 16.20 -9.39 -17.61
N SER A 62 15.68 -8.30 -18.17
CA SER A 62 16.43 -7.27 -18.89
C SER A 62 15.86 -5.88 -18.60
N LEU A 63 16.56 -4.81 -19.02
CA LEU A 63 16.11 -3.43 -18.83
C LEU A 63 14.81 -3.10 -19.60
N ASP A 64 14.59 -3.74 -20.75
CA ASP A 64 13.38 -3.60 -21.56
C ASP A 64 12.23 -4.53 -21.12
N ALA A 65 12.39 -5.32 -20.04
CA ALA A 65 11.33 -6.21 -19.57
C ALA A 65 10.11 -5.46 -19.01
N CYS A 66 10.35 -4.35 -18.31
CA CYS A 66 9.31 -3.48 -17.78
C CYS A 66 8.67 -2.63 -18.89
N VAL A 67 7.37 -2.39 -18.78
CA VAL A 67 6.65 -1.47 -19.65
C VAL A 67 7.05 -0.04 -19.29
N PRO A 68 7.41 0.81 -20.28
CA PRO A 68 7.74 2.21 -20.04
C PRO A 68 6.64 2.97 -19.28
N ALA A 69 7.03 3.71 -18.25
CA ALA A 69 6.12 4.39 -17.33
C ALA A 69 5.52 5.67 -17.95
N PRO A 70 4.19 5.90 -17.92
CA PRO A 70 3.58 7.11 -18.47
C PRO A 70 4.12 8.41 -17.84
N VAL A 71 4.50 9.38 -18.66
CA VAL A 71 5.06 10.66 -18.16
C VAL A 71 4.06 11.49 -17.36
N CYS A 72 4.61 12.39 -16.56
CA CYS A 72 3.87 13.32 -15.72
C CYS A 72 2.93 14.21 -16.54
N GLN A 73 1.69 14.36 -16.05
CA GLN A 73 0.73 15.34 -16.52
C GLN A 73 0.18 16.10 -15.31
N ASP A 74 0.00 17.42 -15.44
CA ASP A 74 -0.68 18.22 -14.41
C ASP A 74 -2.10 17.68 -14.23
N ARG A 75 -2.45 17.28 -13.00
CA ARG A 75 -3.73 16.64 -12.70
C ARG A 75 -4.34 17.21 -11.44
N LYS A 76 -5.64 17.52 -11.51
CA LYS A 76 -6.52 17.77 -10.37
C LYS A 76 -7.49 16.60 -10.29
N MET A 77 -7.35 15.80 -9.25
CA MET A 77 -8.09 14.56 -9.03
C MET A 77 -8.97 14.74 -7.80
N PRO A 78 -10.23 15.23 -7.97
CA PRO A 78 -11.20 15.21 -6.89
C PRO A 78 -11.55 13.75 -6.58
N MET A 79 -11.37 13.34 -5.33
CA MET A 79 -11.63 11.97 -4.89
C MET A 79 -13.10 11.83 -4.46
N ASN A 80 -14.01 12.18 -5.36
CA ASN A 80 -15.45 12.20 -5.12
C ASN A 80 -16.25 11.19 -5.98
N SER A 81 -15.54 10.36 -6.75
CA SER A 81 -16.08 9.20 -7.47
C SER A 81 -15.01 8.10 -7.57
N LEU A 82 -15.45 6.88 -7.90
CA LEU A 82 -14.57 5.75 -8.23
C LEU A 82 -14.31 5.61 -9.74
N ASP A 83 -14.98 6.40 -10.61
CA ASP A 83 -14.93 6.25 -12.10
C ASP A 83 -13.51 6.34 -12.70
N ARG A 84 -12.58 6.96 -11.98
CA ARG A 84 -11.17 7.17 -12.38
C ARG A 84 -10.19 6.27 -11.63
N ILE A 85 -10.71 5.33 -10.85
CA ILE A 85 -9.97 4.33 -10.09
C ILE A 85 -10.28 2.97 -10.72
N VAL A 86 -9.25 2.30 -11.24
CA VAL A 86 -9.39 0.99 -11.90
C VAL A 86 -8.65 -0.07 -11.10
N ASP A 87 -9.27 -1.24 -10.93
CA ASP A 87 -8.59 -2.38 -10.30
C ASP A 87 -7.37 -2.84 -11.12
N ILE A 88 -6.31 -3.29 -10.45
CA ILE A 88 -5.07 -3.76 -11.09
C ILE A 88 -5.31 -4.87 -12.12
N SER A 89 -6.31 -5.74 -11.91
CA SER A 89 -6.71 -6.80 -12.86
C SER A 89 -7.43 -6.30 -14.11
N LYS A 90 -7.63 -4.98 -14.25
CA LYS A 90 -8.30 -4.34 -15.38
C LYS A 90 -7.46 -3.22 -16.02
N TYR A 91 -6.29 -2.90 -15.45
CA TYR A 91 -5.42 -1.84 -15.95
C TYR A 91 -4.32 -2.35 -16.89
N TYR A 92 -4.25 -1.81 -18.10
CA TYR A 92 -3.29 -2.20 -19.14
C TYR A 92 -2.20 -1.15 -19.42
N GLY A 93 -2.07 -0.10 -18.59
CA GLY A 93 -1.06 0.96 -18.79
C GLY A 93 -1.54 2.22 -19.53
N ASP A 94 -2.85 2.36 -19.75
CA ASP A 94 -3.47 3.52 -20.39
C ASP A 94 -3.84 4.61 -19.36
N ALA A 95 -2.89 5.49 -19.07
CA ALA A 95 -3.05 6.58 -18.12
C ALA A 95 -4.08 7.66 -18.54
N SER A 96 -4.66 7.58 -19.74
CA SER A 96 -5.76 8.48 -20.13
C SER A 96 -7.11 8.03 -19.54
N LYS A 97 -7.30 6.72 -19.35
CA LYS A 97 -8.57 6.12 -18.93
C LYS A 97 -8.79 6.12 -17.42
N ALA A 98 -7.73 6.07 -16.63
CA ALA A 98 -7.78 6.11 -15.18
C ALA A 98 -6.70 7.04 -14.62
N ASP A 99 -6.95 7.58 -13.44
CA ASP A 99 -5.99 8.36 -12.66
C ASP A 99 -5.27 7.49 -11.62
N TRP A 100 -5.95 6.46 -11.11
CA TRP A 100 -5.45 5.55 -10.08
C TRP A 100 -5.64 4.08 -10.47
N VAL A 101 -4.65 3.26 -10.14
CA VAL A 101 -4.76 1.80 -10.09
C VAL A 101 -4.96 1.39 -8.63
N ALA A 102 -5.98 0.58 -8.35
CA ALA A 102 -6.27 0.06 -7.03
C ALA A 102 -5.73 -1.36 -6.82
N GLN A 103 -5.26 -1.63 -5.61
CA GLN A 103 -5.15 -2.95 -5.02
C GLN A 103 -5.85 -2.90 -3.66
N GLY A 104 -6.79 -3.81 -3.40
CA GLY A 104 -7.75 -3.67 -2.30
C GLY A 104 -9.01 -2.89 -2.72
N GLU A 105 -9.88 -2.58 -1.77
CA GLU A 105 -11.26 -2.14 -2.03
C GLU A 105 -11.48 -0.67 -1.60
N PRO A 106 -11.19 0.32 -2.47
CA PRO A 106 -11.54 1.70 -2.20
C PRO A 106 -13.06 1.90 -2.23
N ALA A 107 -13.61 2.68 -1.28
CA ALA A 107 -15.05 2.94 -1.18
C ALA A 107 -15.35 4.45 -1.27
N LEU A 108 -16.52 4.84 -1.75
CA LEU A 108 -16.93 6.25 -1.82
C LEU A 108 -17.69 6.69 -0.56
N TYR A 109 -17.13 7.64 0.19
CA TYR A 109 -17.81 8.26 1.33
C TYR A 109 -18.55 9.53 0.91
N LYS A 110 -19.84 9.37 0.61
CA LYS A 110 -20.71 10.41 0.05
C LYS A 110 -20.89 11.62 0.98
N GLN A 111 -20.74 11.43 2.30
CA GLN A 111 -20.91 12.47 3.31
C GLN A 111 -19.83 13.56 3.20
N ASP A 112 -18.55 13.18 3.19
CA ASP A 112 -17.44 14.14 3.03
C ASP A 112 -17.07 14.38 1.55
N ASN A 113 -17.67 13.66 0.59
CA ASN A 113 -17.24 13.60 -0.82
C ASN A 113 -15.74 13.23 -0.93
N ALA A 114 -15.40 12.08 -0.37
CA ALA A 114 -14.04 11.56 -0.27
C ALA A 114 -13.99 10.06 -0.63
N VAL A 115 -12.86 9.57 -1.12
CA VAL A 115 -12.59 8.14 -1.26
C VAL A 115 -11.97 7.63 0.03
N LEU A 116 -12.49 6.51 0.51
CA LEU A 116 -11.92 5.72 1.58
C LEU A 116 -10.90 4.75 1.02
N LEU A 117 -9.70 4.76 1.59
CA LEU A 117 -8.80 3.62 1.55
C LEU A 117 -9.27 2.69 2.67
N THR A 118 -9.68 1.45 2.36
CA THR A 118 -10.24 0.54 3.37
C THR A 118 -9.24 -0.54 3.77
N MET A 119 -9.38 -1.05 5.00
CA MET A 119 -8.68 -2.22 5.51
C MET A 119 -9.66 -3.07 6.34
N PRO A 120 -10.41 -3.97 5.69
CA PRO A 120 -11.19 -5.02 6.37
C PRO A 120 -10.33 -5.84 7.33
N ALA A 121 -10.97 -6.49 8.30
CA ALA A 121 -10.28 -7.26 9.32
C ALA A 121 -9.35 -8.34 8.71
N LYS A 122 -8.07 -8.33 9.11
CA LYS A 122 -7.01 -9.25 8.64
C LYS A 122 -6.69 -9.18 7.13
N SER A 123 -7.14 -8.13 6.43
CA SER A 123 -6.72 -7.83 5.06
C SER A 123 -5.35 -7.13 5.02
N VAL A 124 -4.75 -7.04 3.82
CA VAL A 124 -3.53 -6.24 3.58
C VAL A 124 -3.81 -4.73 3.42
N GLY A 125 -5.07 -4.32 3.45
CA GLY A 125 -5.49 -2.94 3.24
C GLY A 125 -5.67 -2.56 1.77
N THR A 126 -5.59 -1.25 1.49
CA THR A 126 -5.80 -0.67 0.16
C THR A 126 -4.59 0.17 -0.24
N VAL A 127 -4.16 0.06 -1.50
CA VAL A 127 -3.18 0.94 -2.16
C VAL A 127 -3.81 1.51 -3.42
N LEU A 128 -3.82 2.84 -3.55
CA LEU A 128 -4.08 3.53 -4.82
C LEU A 128 -2.74 4.06 -5.36
N ALA A 129 -2.40 3.71 -6.59
CA ALA A 129 -1.17 4.13 -7.26
C ALA A 129 -1.49 4.96 -8.52
N SER A 130 -0.90 6.14 -8.68
CA SER A 130 -1.19 7.01 -9.83
C SER A 130 -0.75 6.37 -11.14
N THR A 131 -1.51 6.59 -12.20
CA THR A 131 -1.22 6.05 -13.54
C THR A 131 -0.09 6.80 -14.27
N VAL A 132 0.26 7.99 -13.80
CA VAL A 132 1.40 8.81 -14.28
C VAL A 132 2.52 8.88 -13.25
N TYR A 133 3.73 9.07 -13.76
CA TYR A 133 4.96 9.22 -12.98
C TYR A 133 5.44 10.66 -13.03
N MET A 134 5.68 11.29 -11.88
CA MET A 134 6.37 12.55 -11.81
C MET A 134 7.88 12.37 -11.76
N TRP A 135 8.61 13.32 -12.32
CA TRP A 135 10.07 13.37 -12.22
C TRP A 135 10.44 14.79 -11.80
N TYR A 136 10.49 15.00 -10.49
CA TYR A 136 10.35 16.30 -9.83
C TYR A 136 8.97 16.95 -10.06
N GLY A 137 8.70 18.05 -9.34
CA GLY A 137 7.45 18.78 -9.35
C GLY A 137 6.89 18.95 -7.93
N SER A 138 5.58 18.93 -7.79
CA SER A 138 4.90 18.81 -6.51
C SER A 138 3.66 17.95 -6.58
N VAL A 139 3.33 17.29 -5.47
CA VAL A 139 2.01 16.71 -5.23
C VAL A 139 1.51 17.15 -3.87
N LYS A 140 0.21 17.48 -3.82
CA LYS A 140 -0.50 17.68 -2.56
C LYS A 140 -1.76 16.83 -2.49
N ALA A 141 -2.03 16.29 -1.32
CA ALA A 141 -3.19 15.47 -1.04
C ALA A 141 -3.90 15.97 0.23
N LYS A 142 -5.23 16.03 0.20
CA LYS A 142 -6.05 16.38 1.36
C LYS A 142 -6.58 15.11 2.02
N ILE A 143 -6.10 14.82 3.22
CA ILE A 143 -6.22 13.51 3.88
C ILE A 143 -6.74 13.65 5.32
N LYS A 144 -7.58 12.70 5.74
CA LYS A 144 -7.77 12.26 7.14
C LYS A 144 -7.19 10.86 7.27
N THR A 145 -6.38 10.62 8.28
CA THR A 145 -5.71 9.31 8.48
C THR A 145 -6.64 8.31 9.14
N SER A 146 -6.20 7.06 9.23
CA SER A 146 -6.81 6.09 10.15
C SER A 146 -6.35 6.29 11.60
N ARG A 147 -6.83 5.42 12.50
CA ARG A 147 -6.52 5.42 13.93
C ARG A 147 -6.43 3.99 14.49
N GLY A 148 -5.82 3.86 15.66
CA GLY A 148 -5.63 2.61 16.38
C GLY A 148 -4.19 2.07 16.26
N PRO A 149 -3.66 1.39 17.30
CA PRO A 149 -2.39 0.68 17.22
C PRO A 149 -2.29 -0.25 16.02
N GLY A 150 -1.12 -0.27 15.40
CA GLY A 150 -0.79 -1.14 14.28
C GLY A 150 -1.39 -0.73 12.92
N VAL A 151 -2.30 0.25 12.87
CA VAL A 151 -2.90 0.73 11.62
C VAL A 151 -2.07 1.87 11.07
N VAL A 152 -1.56 1.75 9.84
CA VAL A 152 -0.73 2.79 9.22
C VAL A 152 -1.43 3.36 8.01
N THR A 153 -1.43 4.68 7.88
CA THR A 153 -1.79 5.40 6.64
C THR A 153 -0.51 5.94 6.02
N ALA A 154 -0.39 5.96 4.68
CA ALA A 154 0.77 6.53 4.01
C ALA A 154 0.42 7.31 2.73
N PHE A 155 1.25 8.29 2.41
CA PHE A 155 1.22 9.09 1.18
C PHE A 155 2.65 9.22 0.67
N ILE A 156 2.95 8.53 -0.43
CA ILE A 156 4.31 8.21 -0.86
C ILE A 156 4.48 8.63 -2.33
N LEU A 157 5.65 9.15 -2.69
CA LEU A 157 6.18 9.09 -4.05
C LEU A 157 7.10 7.88 -4.14
N TYR A 158 6.73 6.90 -4.97
CA TYR A 158 7.48 5.65 -5.10
C TYR A 158 7.89 5.39 -6.55
N GLY A 159 9.20 5.27 -6.79
CA GLY A 159 9.80 4.99 -8.09
C GLY A 159 9.99 3.49 -8.34
N ASP A 160 10.02 3.11 -9.62
CA ASP A 160 10.19 1.72 -10.06
C ASP A 160 11.51 1.10 -9.57
N VAL A 161 12.53 1.92 -9.38
CA VAL A 161 13.84 1.53 -8.83
C VAL A 161 13.97 1.83 -7.34
N LYS A 162 12.84 2.03 -6.65
CA LYS A 162 12.70 2.18 -5.19
C LYS A 162 13.30 3.46 -4.60
N ASP A 163 13.36 4.53 -5.40
CA ASP A 163 13.41 5.88 -4.85
C ASP A 163 12.07 6.18 -4.16
N GLU A 164 12.11 6.71 -2.94
CA GLU A 164 10.94 6.88 -2.06
C GLU A 164 10.98 8.24 -1.36
N ILE A 165 9.84 8.91 -1.28
CA ILE A 165 9.61 10.11 -0.47
C ILE A 165 8.23 10.00 0.16
N ASP A 166 8.14 9.99 1.49
CA ASP A 166 6.89 9.62 2.18
C ASP A 166 6.43 10.63 3.23
N TYR A 167 5.12 10.55 3.48
CA TYR A 167 4.51 10.76 4.78
C TYR A 167 3.92 9.45 5.28
N GLU A 168 4.12 9.15 6.56
CA GLU A 168 3.48 8.03 7.24
C GLU A 168 2.80 8.49 8.55
N TRP A 169 1.64 7.91 8.85
CA TRP A 169 0.89 8.15 10.08
C TRP A 169 0.59 6.83 10.74
N VAL A 170 1.13 6.65 11.94
CA VAL A 170 0.87 5.52 12.82
C VAL A 170 -0.39 5.83 13.63
N GLY A 171 -1.46 5.04 13.48
CA GLY A 171 -2.77 5.31 14.08
C GLY A 171 -2.80 5.36 15.63
N ALA A 172 -1.71 4.95 16.29
CA ALA A 172 -1.51 5.15 17.74
C ALA A 172 -1.16 6.61 18.12
N ASP A 173 -0.63 7.41 17.20
CA ASP A 173 -0.33 8.83 17.37
C ASP A 173 -1.06 9.66 16.30
N LEU A 174 -2.03 10.45 16.75
CA LEU A 174 -2.87 11.26 15.86
C LEU A 174 -2.40 12.72 15.77
N GLU A 175 -1.28 13.10 16.39
CA GLU A 175 -0.78 14.48 16.41
C GLU A 175 0.58 14.64 15.71
N MET A 176 0.99 13.60 14.98
CA MET A 176 2.28 13.51 14.29
C MET A 176 2.12 12.95 12.87
N SER A 177 2.80 13.56 11.90
CA SER A 177 3.13 12.92 10.62
C SER A 177 4.62 12.62 10.60
N GLN A 178 4.99 11.37 10.35
CA GLN A 178 6.37 11.00 10.07
C GLN A 178 6.67 11.28 8.60
N THR A 179 7.92 11.63 8.31
CA THR A 179 8.42 11.85 6.96
C THR A 179 9.74 11.13 6.81
N ASN A 180 9.95 10.48 5.67
CA ASN A 180 11.18 9.80 5.35
C ASN A 180 11.47 9.87 3.85
N TYR A 181 12.64 9.37 3.46
CA TYR A 181 13.00 9.20 2.07
C TYR A 181 14.02 8.06 1.95
N TYR A 182 14.00 7.37 0.80
CA TYR A 182 14.98 6.33 0.49
C TYR A 182 15.51 6.51 -0.92
N PHE A 183 16.81 6.27 -1.11
CA PHE A 183 17.40 6.16 -2.43
C PHE A 183 17.54 4.69 -2.80
N GLN A 184 16.99 4.33 -3.95
CA GLN A 184 17.07 2.99 -4.54
C GLN A 184 16.72 1.80 -3.62
N GLY A 185 15.85 2.01 -2.63
CA GLY A 185 15.39 1.00 -1.67
C GLY A 185 16.42 0.63 -0.60
N ILE A 186 17.45 1.45 -0.40
CA ILE A 186 18.48 1.25 0.62
C ILE A 186 17.99 1.86 1.95
N PRO A 187 17.65 1.05 2.97
CA PRO A 187 17.04 1.58 4.19
C PRO A 187 18.02 2.42 5.02
N ARG A 188 17.58 3.63 5.40
CA ARG A 188 18.33 4.58 6.24
C ARG A 188 17.47 5.10 7.38
N TYR A 189 17.51 4.40 8.51
CA TYR A 189 16.70 4.68 9.70
C TYR A 189 17.04 6.00 10.42
N ASP A 190 18.17 6.62 10.05
CA ASP A 190 18.66 7.92 10.53
C ASP A 190 18.07 9.12 9.76
N GLN A 191 17.20 8.89 8.77
CA GLN A 191 16.66 9.92 7.87
C GLN A 191 15.17 10.24 8.09
N SER A 192 14.53 9.72 9.13
CA SER A 192 13.15 10.12 9.47
C SER A 192 13.09 11.53 10.09
N GLY A 193 11.93 12.16 10.03
CA GLY A 193 11.67 13.45 10.67
C GLY A 193 10.18 13.66 10.91
N ASN A 194 9.82 14.24 12.05
CA ASN A 194 8.43 14.34 12.48
C ASN A 194 7.92 15.78 12.33
N ILE A 195 6.67 15.92 11.91
CA ILE A 195 5.95 17.19 11.89
C ILE A 195 4.75 17.06 12.82
N SER A 196 4.63 17.94 13.81
CA SER A 196 3.50 17.96 14.74
C SER A 196 2.33 18.75 14.15
N LEU A 197 1.10 18.27 14.38
CA LEU A 197 -0.14 18.83 13.85
C LEU A 197 -1.33 18.45 14.73
N SER A 198 -2.50 19.02 14.45
CA SER A 198 -3.74 18.61 15.14
C SER A 198 -4.22 17.23 14.71
N ASN A 199 -5.10 16.63 15.52
CA ASN A 199 -5.68 15.29 15.33
C ASN A 199 -5.97 14.90 13.86
N THR A 200 -5.15 14.01 13.30
CA THR A 200 -5.15 13.64 11.87
C THR A 200 -6.32 12.78 11.43
N PHE A 201 -6.97 12.08 12.35
CA PHE A 201 -8.19 11.31 12.08
C PHE A 201 -9.42 12.22 11.98
N THR A 202 -9.52 13.21 12.87
CA THR A 202 -10.68 14.11 12.98
C THR A 202 -10.60 15.26 11.98
N ASN A 203 -9.42 15.85 11.80
CA ASN A 203 -9.23 17.07 11.02
C ASN A 203 -8.71 16.76 9.61
N TRP A 204 -9.21 17.49 8.63
CA TRP A 204 -8.65 17.49 7.28
C TRP A 204 -7.33 18.28 7.26
N HIS A 205 -6.25 17.63 6.83
CA HIS A 205 -4.97 18.26 6.57
C HIS A 205 -4.62 18.18 5.09
N THR A 206 -3.98 19.21 4.54
CA THR A 206 -3.36 19.17 3.21
C THR A 206 -1.88 18.92 3.38
N TYR A 207 -1.40 17.78 2.91
CA TYR A 207 0.00 17.39 2.90
C TYR A 207 0.55 17.61 1.50
N GLU A 208 1.76 18.18 1.40
CA GLU A 208 2.41 18.46 0.12
C GLU A 208 3.87 17.99 0.16
N ILE A 209 4.29 17.37 -0.94
CA ILE A 209 5.69 17.08 -1.24
C ILE A 209 6.06 17.99 -2.41
N GLN A 210 7.02 18.90 -2.20
CA GLN A 210 7.69 19.61 -3.28
C GLN A 210 9.05 18.94 -3.47
N TRP A 211 9.32 18.45 -4.67
CA TRP A 211 10.52 17.66 -4.97
C TRP A 211 11.21 18.23 -6.19
N THR A 212 12.47 18.62 -6.02
CA THR A 212 13.31 19.25 -7.05
C THR A 212 14.62 18.48 -7.21
N PRO A 213 15.45 18.78 -8.22
CA PRO A 213 16.79 18.19 -8.33
C PRO A 213 17.73 18.48 -7.15
N ASP A 214 17.41 19.47 -6.31
CA ASP A 214 18.31 19.98 -5.25
C ASP A 214 17.74 19.82 -3.82
N GLU A 215 16.42 19.79 -3.64
CA GLU A 215 15.77 19.61 -2.34
C GLU A 215 14.35 19.00 -2.42
N ILE A 216 13.99 18.29 -1.34
CA ILE A 216 12.63 17.85 -1.00
C ILE A 216 12.13 18.75 0.14
N LYS A 217 10.88 19.22 0.05
CA LYS A 217 10.14 19.85 1.15
C LYS A 217 8.86 19.10 1.43
N TRP A 218 8.60 18.89 2.72
CA TRP A 218 7.34 18.39 3.25
C TRP A 218 6.60 19.57 3.89
N LEU A 219 5.41 19.89 3.37
CA LEU A 219 4.54 20.94 3.89
C LEU A 219 3.22 20.36 4.43
N VAL A 220 2.78 20.88 5.57
CA VAL A 220 1.44 20.62 6.14
C VAL A 220 0.67 21.93 6.15
N ASN A 221 -0.53 21.93 5.57
CA ASN A 221 -1.41 23.10 5.46
C ASN A 221 -0.70 24.35 4.87
N GLY A 222 0.21 24.12 3.91
CA GLY A 222 1.01 25.18 3.25
C GLY A 222 2.22 25.68 4.05
N GLN A 223 2.50 25.13 5.24
CA GLN A 223 3.68 25.46 6.04
C GLN A 223 4.75 24.38 5.88
N VAL A 224 5.99 24.76 5.59
CA VAL A 224 7.13 23.84 5.49
C VAL A 224 7.44 23.28 6.89
N GLY A 225 7.18 21.99 7.10
CA GLY A 225 7.56 21.28 8.33
C GLY A 225 8.95 20.66 8.24
N ARG A 226 9.40 20.27 7.05
CA ARG A 226 10.74 19.71 6.82
C ARG A 226 11.30 20.06 5.44
N THR A 227 12.62 20.21 5.37
CA THR A 227 13.40 20.26 4.12
C THR A 227 14.56 19.26 4.20
N LYS A 228 14.85 18.55 3.11
CA LYS A 228 16.06 17.74 2.94
C LYS A 228 16.73 18.16 1.63
N LYS A 229 17.97 18.64 1.69
CA LYS A 229 18.74 18.97 0.49
C LYS A 229 19.47 17.74 -0.02
N ARG A 230 19.61 17.64 -1.33
CA ARG A 230 20.47 16.66 -2.00
C ARG A 230 21.93 16.81 -1.56
N ALA A 231 22.39 18.04 -1.34
CA ALA A 231 23.74 18.31 -0.80
C ALA A 231 24.01 17.63 0.57
N ASP A 232 22.96 17.27 1.31
CA ASP A 232 23.04 16.59 2.61
C ASP A 232 22.93 15.04 2.49
N THR A 233 23.12 14.49 1.28
CA THR A 233 23.04 13.04 0.98
C THR A 233 24.28 12.46 0.31
N TRP A 234 25.43 13.15 0.38
CA TRP A 234 26.67 12.63 -0.21
C TRP A 234 27.09 11.32 0.44
N ASN A 235 27.20 10.27 -0.36
CA ASN A 235 27.77 8.99 0.05
C ASN A 235 29.16 8.86 -0.56
N ALA A 236 30.18 9.16 0.26
CA ALA A 236 31.58 9.12 -0.17
C ALA A 236 32.05 7.69 -0.55
N THR A 237 31.46 6.65 0.02
CA THR A 237 31.78 5.24 -0.29
C THR A 237 31.27 4.84 -1.67
N ALA A 238 30.04 5.25 -2.01
CA ALA A 238 29.41 4.97 -3.30
C ALA A 238 29.72 6.05 -4.37
N ASN A 239 30.37 7.15 -3.99
CA ASN A 239 30.67 8.32 -4.84
C ASN A 239 29.43 8.87 -5.56
N GLN A 240 28.32 8.97 -4.83
CA GLN A 240 27.02 9.40 -5.35
C GLN A 240 26.20 10.18 -4.33
N TRP A 241 25.11 10.78 -4.80
CA TRP A 241 24.08 11.38 -3.95
C TRP A 241 23.00 10.33 -3.68
N ASP A 242 22.87 9.88 -2.43
CA ASP A 242 21.78 9.00 -2.00
C ASP A 242 20.49 9.83 -1.84
N TYR A 243 19.98 10.35 -2.95
CA TYR A 243 18.84 11.27 -3.05
C TYR A 243 17.82 10.77 -4.08
N PRO A 244 16.51 10.75 -3.77
CA PRO A 244 15.45 10.40 -4.71
C PRO A 244 15.51 11.28 -5.96
N GLN A 245 15.74 10.67 -7.11
CA GLN A 245 16.13 11.38 -8.33
C GLN A 245 15.57 10.77 -9.62
N THR A 246 14.76 9.72 -9.52
CA THR A 246 14.17 8.97 -10.64
C THR A 246 12.64 9.02 -10.64
N PRO A 247 11.96 8.86 -11.79
CA PRO A 247 10.52 9.01 -11.87
C PRO A 247 9.76 8.15 -10.85
N ALA A 248 8.81 8.78 -10.16
CA ALA A 248 8.03 8.21 -9.09
C ALA A 248 6.54 8.46 -9.30
N ARG A 249 5.70 7.47 -8.98
CA ARG A 249 4.24 7.61 -8.94
C ARG A 249 3.78 7.94 -7.53
N VAL A 250 2.63 8.59 -7.42
CA VAL A 250 1.96 8.80 -6.14
C VAL A 250 1.34 7.49 -5.68
N GLN A 251 1.56 7.11 -4.44
CA GLN A 251 0.84 6.04 -3.75
C GLN A 251 0.14 6.59 -2.51
N LEU A 252 -1.10 6.14 -2.30
CA LEU A 252 -1.91 6.43 -1.13
C LEU A 252 -2.35 5.09 -0.55
N SER A 253 -2.07 4.83 0.72
CA SER A 253 -2.39 3.53 1.31
C SER A 253 -2.89 3.58 2.75
N ILE A 254 -3.61 2.52 3.12
CA ILE A 254 -3.81 2.06 4.49
C ILE A 254 -3.33 0.61 4.56
N TRP A 255 -2.55 0.25 5.56
CA TRP A 255 -1.95 -1.08 5.66
C TRP A 255 -1.67 -1.52 7.11
N PRO A 256 -1.57 -2.83 7.38
CA PRO A 256 -1.54 -3.36 8.73
C PRO A 256 -0.12 -3.49 9.30
N GLY A 257 0.51 -2.37 9.68
CA GLY A 257 1.85 -2.34 10.29
C GLY A 257 2.02 -3.21 11.53
N GLY A 258 0.98 -3.33 12.35
CA GLY A 258 0.92 -4.19 13.53
C GLY A 258 0.37 -5.60 13.29
N ALA A 259 0.45 -6.13 12.07
CA ALA A 259 0.08 -7.53 11.80
C ALA A 259 1.08 -8.52 12.44
N GLU A 260 0.58 -9.67 12.89
CA GLU A 260 1.35 -10.72 13.57
C GLU A 260 2.53 -11.28 12.73
N GLY A 261 2.38 -11.27 11.41
CA GLY A 261 3.42 -11.72 10.47
C GLY A 261 4.49 -10.67 10.14
N ASN A 262 4.41 -9.44 10.66
CA ASN A 262 5.40 -8.40 10.37
C ASN A 262 6.62 -8.53 11.28
N ALA A 263 7.76 -7.99 10.83
CA ALA A 263 8.96 -7.91 11.66
C ALA A 263 8.68 -7.12 12.96
N LYS A 264 9.22 -7.59 14.10
CA LYS A 264 8.95 -6.97 15.42
C LYS A 264 9.19 -5.45 15.45
N GLY A 265 10.26 -4.97 14.80
CA GLY A 265 10.55 -3.54 14.72
C GLY A 265 9.45 -2.73 14.02
N THR A 266 8.82 -3.28 12.99
CA THR A 266 7.66 -2.68 12.30
C THR A 266 6.43 -2.65 13.21
N VAL A 267 6.15 -3.76 13.92
CA VAL A 267 5.00 -3.83 14.86
C VAL A 267 5.18 -2.85 16.02
N ASP A 268 6.38 -2.77 16.59
CA ASP A 268 6.71 -1.84 17.67
C ASP A 268 6.62 -0.38 17.20
N TRP A 269 7.14 -0.05 16.01
CA TRP A 269 7.02 1.27 15.38
C TRP A 269 5.56 1.68 15.10
N ALA A 270 4.75 0.74 14.62
CA ALA A 270 3.32 0.96 14.36
C ALA A 270 2.49 1.10 15.66
N GLY A 271 3.12 1.15 16.84
CA GLY A 271 2.45 1.33 18.13
C GLY A 271 1.89 0.05 18.74
N GLY A 272 2.25 -1.12 18.20
CA GLY A 272 1.83 -2.43 18.69
C GLY A 272 0.89 -3.19 17.75
N ALA A 273 0.32 -4.29 18.24
CA ALA A 273 -0.54 -5.17 17.48
C ALA A 273 -1.92 -4.53 17.17
N ILE A 274 -2.47 -4.85 16.00
CA ILE A 274 -3.79 -4.35 15.59
C ILE A 274 -4.90 -4.97 16.42
N ASN A 275 -5.77 -4.12 16.98
CA ASN A 275 -7.03 -4.56 17.56
C ASN A 275 -8.08 -4.77 16.46
N TRP A 276 -8.22 -6.01 15.97
CA TRP A 276 -9.26 -6.35 14.99
C TRP A 276 -10.70 -6.25 15.55
N GLU A 277 -10.85 -6.08 16.85
CA GLU A 277 -12.13 -5.86 17.55
C GLU A 277 -12.42 -4.36 17.81
N HIS A 278 -11.71 -3.46 17.12
CA HIS A 278 -11.87 -2.00 17.22
C HIS A 278 -13.26 -1.51 16.78
N GLU A 279 -13.68 -0.35 17.28
CA GLU A 279 -15.00 0.21 16.98
C GLU A 279 -15.20 0.53 15.49
N ASP A 280 -14.16 0.94 14.77
CA ASP A 280 -14.25 1.17 13.32
C ASP A 280 -14.52 -0.13 12.54
N ILE A 281 -13.88 -1.26 12.91
CA ILE A 281 -14.18 -2.57 12.34
C ILE A 281 -15.64 -2.97 12.64
N LYS A 282 -16.10 -2.77 13.88
CA LYS A 282 -17.46 -3.15 14.30
C LYS A 282 -18.57 -2.31 13.65
N ASN A 283 -18.29 -1.02 13.40
CA ASN A 283 -19.29 -0.08 12.90
C ASN A 283 -19.28 0.07 11.37
N ALA A 284 -18.10 -0.04 10.73
CA ALA A 284 -17.92 0.16 9.29
C ALA A 284 -17.48 -1.11 8.53
N GLY A 285 -17.06 -2.17 9.23
CA GLY A 285 -16.50 -3.41 8.64
C GLY A 285 -15.00 -3.35 8.35
N TYR A 286 -14.39 -2.16 8.41
CA TYR A 286 -12.99 -1.91 8.06
C TYR A 286 -12.40 -0.74 8.85
N PHE A 287 -11.08 -0.73 9.04
CA PHE A 287 -10.36 0.52 9.26
C PHE A 287 -10.34 1.32 7.96
N TYR A 288 -10.26 2.65 8.04
CA TYR A 288 -10.20 3.50 6.84
C TYR A 288 -9.35 4.75 7.04
N ALA A 289 -8.83 5.27 5.94
CA ALA A 289 -8.34 6.65 5.80
C ALA A 289 -9.15 7.33 4.69
N GLN A 290 -9.35 8.65 4.78
CA GLN A 290 -10.12 9.40 3.78
C GLN A 290 -9.21 10.30 2.96
N VAL A 291 -9.34 10.27 1.63
CA VAL A 291 -8.66 11.19 0.70
C VAL A 291 -9.74 11.98 -0.05
N LYS A 292 -9.63 13.31 -0.04
CA LYS A 292 -10.64 14.21 -0.65
C LYS A 292 -10.22 14.77 -2.00
N ASP A 293 -8.97 15.19 -2.11
CA ASP A 293 -8.42 15.88 -3.27
C ASP A 293 -6.95 15.50 -3.42
N VAL A 294 -6.48 15.28 -4.65
CA VAL A 294 -5.05 15.19 -4.98
C VAL A 294 -4.75 16.09 -6.18
N GLU A 295 -3.70 16.90 -6.09
CA GLU A 295 -3.22 17.74 -7.19
C GLU A 295 -1.74 17.47 -7.44
N ILE A 296 -1.41 17.08 -8.68
CA ILE A 296 -0.05 16.90 -9.19
C ILE A 296 0.27 18.11 -10.08
N THR A 297 1.43 18.71 -9.86
CA THR A 297 2.05 19.71 -10.74
C THR A 297 3.41 19.20 -11.16
N CYS A 298 3.61 19.02 -12.46
CA CYS A 298 4.82 18.44 -13.02
C CYS A 298 5.96 19.45 -13.08
N TRP A 299 7.18 18.95 -12.98
CA TRP A 299 8.36 19.74 -13.34
C TRP A 299 8.36 20.06 -14.83
N ASN A 300 8.82 21.27 -15.18
CA ASN A 300 8.84 21.76 -16.56
C ASN A 300 10.29 21.96 -17.03
N ALA A 301 11.03 20.86 -17.19
CA ALA A 301 12.36 20.90 -17.79
C ALA A 301 12.31 20.62 -19.30
N LYS A 302 13.07 21.40 -20.07
CA LYS A 302 13.20 21.23 -21.53
C LYS A 302 14.05 20.02 -21.94
N SER A 303 14.86 19.51 -21.01
CA SER A 303 15.75 18.36 -21.16
C SER A 303 15.91 17.67 -19.81
N GLY A 304 16.31 16.41 -19.80
CA GLY A 304 16.62 15.71 -18.56
C GLY A 304 17.73 16.38 -17.74
N PRO A 305 17.76 16.19 -16.41
CA PRO A 305 16.79 15.40 -15.64
C PRO A 305 15.49 16.18 -15.35
N GLY A 306 14.36 15.48 -15.31
CA GLY A 306 13.04 16.05 -15.01
C GLY A 306 12.24 16.55 -16.21
N SER A 307 12.58 16.14 -17.44
CA SER A 307 11.73 16.44 -18.61
C SER A 307 10.57 15.45 -18.70
N ASN A 308 9.42 15.91 -19.17
CA ASN A 308 8.17 15.15 -19.30
C ASN A 308 7.49 15.39 -20.67
N ASN A 309 8.29 15.60 -21.72
CA ASN A 309 7.81 16.18 -22.98
C ASN A 309 7.32 15.15 -24.01
N LYS A 310 7.43 13.86 -23.73
CA LYS A 310 7.00 12.78 -24.65
C LYS A 310 5.90 11.91 -24.05
N LYS A 311 6.02 10.59 -24.09
CA LYS A 311 4.97 9.63 -23.71
C LYS A 311 5.32 8.80 -22.48
N SER A 312 6.58 8.36 -22.40
CA SER A 312 7.00 7.43 -21.34
C SER A 312 8.46 7.55 -20.92
N TYR A 313 8.73 7.18 -19.67
CA TYR A 313 10.07 6.98 -19.13
C TYR A 313 10.48 5.51 -19.21
N TYR A 314 11.77 5.28 -19.47
CA TYR A 314 12.42 4.00 -19.21
C TYR A 314 13.88 4.22 -18.78
N TYR A 315 14.53 3.19 -18.24
CA TYR A 315 15.93 3.22 -17.83
C TYR A 315 16.79 2.56 -18.91
N ASN A 316 17.85 3.24 -19.36
CA ASN A 316 18.79 2.70 -20.34
C ASN A 316 20.04 2.04 -19.73
N ASP A 317 20.22 2.13 -18.40
CA ASP A 317 21.35 1.56 -17.68
C ASP A 317 20.94 1.06 -16.27
N ILE A 318 21.64 0.00 -15.82
CA ILE A 318 21.40 -0.70 -14.55
C ILE A 318 21.68 0.15 -13.30
N LYS A 319 22.52 1.18 -13.42
CA LYS A 319 22.81 2.17 -12.37
C LYS A 319 21.54 2.90 -11.93
N SER A 320 20.58 3.08 -12.85
CA SER A 320 19.23 3.61 -12.57
C SER A 320 19.23 4.91 -11.76
N THR A 321 20.16 5.82 -12.06
CA THR A 321 20.19 7.20 -11.55
C THR A 321 19.59 8.17 -12.57
N ASN A 322 19.47 9.45 -12.23
CA ASN A 322 18.75 10.42 -13.06
C ASN A 322 19.34 10.62 -14.48
N ASP A 323 20.62 10.34 -14.68
CA ASP A 323 21.33 10.36 -15.97
C ASP A 323 20.99 9.16 -16.89
N THR A 324 20.30 8.14 -16.36
CA THR A 324 19.92 6.90 -17.08
C THR A 324 18.44 6.86 -17.49
N VAL A 325 17.65 7.85 -17.05
CA VAL A 325 16.21 7.95 -17.32
C VAL A 325 16.00 8.63 -18.68
N VAL A 326 15.27 7.96 -19.57
CA VAL A 326 15.00 8.43 -20.94
C VAL A 326 13.54 8.81 -21.10
N ASP A 327 13.28 10.11 -21.30
CA ASP A 327 12.01 10.66 -21.79
C ASP A 327 11.82 10.27 -23.27
N SER A 328 10.81 9.43 -23.55
CA SER A 328 10.71 8.64 -24.78
C SER A 328 9.30 8.58 -25.38
N ASP A 329 9.23 8.18 -26.66
CA ASP A 329 7.97 7.90 -27.36
C ASP A 329 7.52 6.43 -27.29
N LYS A 330 8.19 5.59 -26.48
CA LYS A 330 7.80 4.18 -26.32
C LYS A 330 6.35 4.08 -25.80
N ASN A 331 5.63 3.06 -26.24
CA ASN A 331 4.25 2.80 -25.82
C ASN A 331 4.20 2.38 -24.33
N THR A 332 3.07 2.64 -23.67
CA THR A 332 2.80 2.28 -22.26
C THR A 332 1.66 1.27 -22.13
N ILE A 333 0.93 0.97 -23.21
CA ILE A 333 -0.33 0.22 -23.19
C ILE A 333 -0.13 -1.20 -23.71
N LEU A 334 -0.25 -2.19 -22.82
CA LEU A 334 -0.30 -3.62 -23.16
C LEU A 334 -1.61 -3.98 -23.88
N LYS A 335 -1.59 -4.98 -24.76
CA LYS A 335 -2.81 -5.54 -25.39
C LYS A 335 -3.49 -6.61 -24.56
N SER A 336 -2.74 -7.30 -23.71
CA SER A 336 -3.24 -8.33 -22.79
C SER A 336 -2.30 -8.46 -21.59
N PHE A 337 -2.72 -9.19 -20.55
CA PHE A 337 -1.85 -9.52 -19.42
C PHE A 337 -0.78 -10.59 -19.70
N GLN A 338 -0.74 -11.15 -20.91
CA GLN A 338 0.44 -11.91 -21.36
C GLN A 338 1.57 -10.97 -21.86
N GLY A 339 1.25 -9.69 -22.09
CA GLY A 339 2.19 -8.68 -22.54
C GLY A 339 3.25 -8.28 -21.52
N THR A 340 4.38 -7.79 -22.03
CA THR A 340 5.55 -7.31 -21.28
C THR A 340 6.16 -6.10 -22.00
N GLY A 341 7.24 -5.51 -21.48
CA GLY A 341 8.02 -4.52 -22.23
C GLY A 341 8.76 -5.11 -23.46
N LEU A 342 9.01 -6.44 -23.47
CA LEU A 342 9.67 -7.15 -24.57
C LEU A 342 8.71 -7.42 -25.74
N ASP A 343 7.44 -7.70 -25.41
CA ASP A 343 6.35 -7.87 -26.37
C ASP A 343 5.05 -7.35 -25.74
N MET A 344 4.62 -6.16 -26.17
CA MET A 344 3.41 -5.50 -25.67
C MET A 344 2.12 -6.04 -26.31
N ASP A 345 2.24 -6.75 -27.43
CA ASP A 345 1.13 -7.30 -28.21
C ASP A 345 0.90 -8.81 -27.91
N ALA A 346 1.75 -9.45 -27.10
CA ALA A 346 1.56 -10.83 -26.66
C ALA A 346 0.14 -11.07 -26.09
N GLY A 347 -0.50 -12.13 -26.55
CA GLY A 347 -1.87 -12.48 -26.18
C GLY A 347 -2.97 -11.61 -26.77
N ALA A 348 -2.64 -10.64 -27.64
CA ALA A 348 -3.66 -9.90 -28.39
C ALA A 348 -4.52 -10.85 -29.26
N PRO A 349 -5.83 -10.59 -29.40
CA PRO A 349 -6.67 -11.35 -30.32
C PRO A 349 -6.24 -11.13 -31.78
N SER A 350 -5.55 -12.12 -32.36
CA SER A 350 -5.19 -12.12 -33.78
C SER A 350 -6.42 -12.19 -34.69
N ALA A 351 -6.42 -11.39 -35.77
CA ALA A 351 -7.46 -11.41 -36.80
C ALA A 351 -7.51 -12.72 -37.63
N SER A 352 -6.53 -13.61 -37.44
CA SER A 352 -6.54 -14.99 -37.87
C SER A 352 -6.46 -15.89 -36.64
N GLY A 353 -7.43 -16.78 -36.47
CA GLY A 353 -7.67 -17.46 -35.20
C GLY A 353 -6.63 -18.53 -34.86
N SER A 354 -5.82 -18.25 -33.83
CA SER A 354 -5.45 -19.26 -32.84
C SER A 354 -5.13 -18.56 -31.52
N THR A 355 -5.95 -18.78 -30.49
CA THR A 355 -5.67 -18.28 -29.14
C THR A 355 -4.54 -19.12 -28.55
N ALA A 356 -3.36 -18.51 -28.41
CA ALA A 356 -2.27 -19.11 -27.64
C ALA A 356 -2.72 -19.28 -26.18
N LYS A 357 -3.08 -20.51 -25.81
CA LYS A 357 -3.51 -20.84 -24.45
C LYS A 357 -2.40 -20.43 -23.48
N PRO A 358 -2.69 -19.67 -22.40
CA PRO A 358 -1.69 -19.38 -21.38
C PRO A 358 -1.09 -20.69 -20.86
N THR A 359 0.24 -20.78 -20.83
CA THR A 359 0.91 -21.83 -20.06
C THR A 359 0.54 -21.59 -18.60
N ALA A 360 -0.06 -22.58 -17.94
CA ALA A 360 -0.80 -22.42 -16.68
C ALA A 360 0.06 -22.21 -15.42
N THR A 361 1.21 -21.55 -15.57
CA THR A 361 2.29 -21.40 -14.58
C THR A 361 2.82 -19.96 -14.47
N GLN A 362 2.22 -19.00 -15.19
CA GLN A 362 2.69 -17.61 -15.23
C GLN A 362 1.69 -16.70 -14.50
N ALA A 363 2.17 -15.97 -13.48
CA ALA A 363 1.37 -15.01 -12.74
C ALA A 363 1.29 -13.66 -13.48
N THR A 364 0.10 -13.04 -13.46
CA THR A 364 -0.21 -11.81 -14.21
C THR A 364 -0.54 -10.61 -13.32
N ILE A 365 -0.93 -10.82 -12.06
CA ILE A 365 -1.20 -9.78 -11.06
C ILE A 365 -0.27 -9.94 -9.84
N PRO A 366 0.50 -8.90 -9.44
CA PRO A 366 1.45 -8.98 -8.33
C PRO A 366 0.80 -8.65 -6.97
N GLY A 367 1.43 -9.09 -5.88
CA GLY A 367 0.98 -8.83 -4.50
C GLY A 367 -0.19 -9.70 -4.00
N GLY A 368 -0.76 -10.54 -4.87
CA GLY A 368 -1.81 -11.49 -4.49
C GLY A 368 -1.27 -12.71 -3.76
N SER A 369 -1.71 -12.90 -2.51
CA SER A 369 -1.75 -14.22 -1.87
C SER A 369 -3.21 -14.67 -1.85
N ASN A 370 -3.53 -15.79 -2.50
CA ASN A 370 -4.89 -16.36 -2.55
C ASN A 370 -5.39 -16.93 -1.20
N ASN A 371 -4.78 -16.54 -0.07
CA ASN A 371 -5.05 -17.10 1.25
C ASN A 371 -5.89 -16.16 2.12
N GLY A 372 -7.19 -16.15 1.84
CA GLY A 372 -8.25 -15.63 2.68
C GLY A 372 -9.58 -15.85 1.96
N PRO A 373 -10.66 -16.26 2.63
CA PRO A 373 -11.96 -16.41 2.00
C PRO A 373 -12.56 -15.03 1.74
N GLY A 374 -12.07 -14.36 0.69
CA GLY A 374 -12.79 -13.28 0.05
C GLY A 374 -14.07 -13.86 -0.55
N ASN A 375 -15.22 -13.48 -0.01
CA ASN A 375 -16.45 -13.65 -0.74
C ASN A 375 -16.41 -12.67 -1.91
N ASP A 376 -16.08 -13.18 -3.10
CA ASP A 376 -16.28 -12.46 -4.36
C ASP A 376 -17.78 -12.20 -4.55
N HIS A 377 -18.29 -11.14 -3.94
CA HIS A 377 -19.59 -10.57 -4.22
C HIS A 377 -19.46 -9.62 -5.41
N SER A 378 -19.16 -10.19 -6.57
CA SER A 378 -19.40 -9.51 -7.84
C SER A 378 -20.91 -9.42 -8.06
N ASP A 379 -21.45 -8.19 -7.96
CA ASP A 379 -22.81 -7.89 -8.40
C ASP A 379 -22.95 -8.17 -9.90
N ASP A 380 -23.51 -9.33 -10.25
CA ASP A 380 -23.83 -9.70 -11.63
C ASP A 380 -25.08 -8.95 -12.11
N ASP A 381 -24.88 -7.70 -12.53
CA ASP A 381 -25.92 -6.91 -13.21
C ASP A 381 -26.01 -7.33 -14.69
N SER A 382 -26.84 -8.34 -14.99
CA SER A 382 -27.21 -8.69 -16.36
C SER A 382 -28.70 -9.03 -16.49
N SER A 383 -29.42 -8.17 -17.21
CA SER A 383 -30.85 -8.34 -17.47
C SER A 383 -31.14 -9.07 -18.78
N SER A 384 -32.25 -9.82 -18.75
CA SER A 384 -33.11 -10.29 -19.86
C SER A 384 -33.07 -11.79 -20.21
N GLY A 385 -34.26 -12.42 -20.14
CA GLY A 385 -34.48 -13.85 -20.39
C GLY A 385 -35.83 -14.34 -19.87
N SER A 386 -36.92 -14.02 -20.59
CA SER A 386 -38.29 -14.27 -20.17
C SER A 386 -38.65 -15.75 -19.97
N GLY A 387 -39.30 -16.10 -18.85
CA GLY A 387 -39.85 -17.45 -18.60
C GLY A 387 -40.97 -17.43 -17.56
N SER A 388 -42.21 -17.58 -17.99
CA SER A 388 -43.42 -17.51 -17.15
C SER A 388 -43.75 -18.82 -16.44
N GLY A 389 -44.13 -18.79 -15.14
CA GLY A 389 -44.59 -20.00 -14.42
C GLY A 389 -45.00 -19.83 -12.95
N SER A 390 -46.22 -19.33 -12.72
CA SER A 390 -47.16 -19.62 -11.62
C SER A 390 -46.70 -20.20 -10.25
N GLY A 391 -47.15 -19.60 -9.13
CA GLY A 391 -47.24 -20.30 -7.84
C GLY A 391 -47.40 -19.44 -6.58
N SER A 392 -48.63 -19.06 -6.22
CA SER A 392 -48.93 -18.31 -4.98
C SER A 392 -48.90 -19.19 -3.72
N GLY A 393 -48.50 -18.63 -2.56
CA GLY A 393 -48.53 -19.34 -1.27
C GLY A 393 -48.21 -18.47 -0.06
N SER A 394 -49.18 -17.67 0.40
CA SER A 394 -49.10 -16.85 1.62
C SER A 394 -49.32 -17.68 2.90
N GLY A 395 -48.61 -17.35 3.98
CA GLY A 395 -48.83 -17.99 5.30
C GLY A 395 -48.09 -17.28 6.44
N SER A 396 -48.71 -16.25 7.01
CA SER A 396 -48.32 -15.66 8.29
C SER A 396 -49.04 -16.38 9.44
N ASP A 397 -48.37 -16.68 10.55
CA ASP A 397 -48.97 -16.38 11.86
C ASP A 397 -47.94 -16.25 13.00
N SER A 398 -48.47 -15.82 14.14
CA SER A 398 -47.85 -15.21 15.30
C SER A 398 -47.74 -16.17 16.51
N GLY A 399 -46.97 -15.77 17.53
CA GLY A 399 -46.84 -16.53 18.77
C GLY A 399 -46.09 -15.77 19.87
N SER A 400 -46.82 -15.06 20.73
CA SER A 400 -46.29 -14.30 21.87
C SER A 400 -46.47 -15.06 23.20
N GLY A 401 -45.59 -14.80 24.18
CA GLY A 401 -45.67 -15.35 25.54
C GLY A 401 -44.70 -14.65 26.49
N SER A 402 -45.15 -14.30 27.70
CA SER A 402 -44.48 -13.34 28.61
C SER A 402 -44.35 -13.84 30.05
N GLY A 403 -43.39 -13.27 30.81
CA GLY A 403 -43.30 -13.29 32.28
C GLY A 403 -42.42 -14.39 32.90
N ASP A 404 -41.90 -14.27 34.13
CA ASP A 404 -41.80 -13.10 35.04
C ASP A 404 -40.74 -13.36 36.16
N SER A 405 -40.30 -12.28 36.81
CA SER A 405 -39.67 -12.05 38.15
C SER A 405 -38.95 -13.15 38.99
N GLY A 406 -37.92 -12.72 39.75
CA GLY A 406 -37.32 -13.45 40.88
C GLY A 406 -35.98 -12.87 41.39
N SER A 407 -35.88 -12.45 42.66
CA SER A 407 -34.83 -11.51 43.16
C SER A 407 -33.92 -12.01 44.31
N GLY A 408 -32.70 -11.45 44.38
CA GLY A 408 -31.90 -11.19 45.61
C GLY A 408 -30.82 -12.23 46.01
N SER A 409 -29.83 -11.95 46.88
CA SER A 409 -29.28 -10.69 47.46
C SER A 409 -28.01 -10.99 48.30
N GLY A 410 -27.08 -10.02 48.46
CA GLY A 410 -26.01 -10.00 49.51
C GLY A 410 -24.57 -9.84 48.98
N SER A 411 -23.94 -8.64 49.06
CA SER A 411 -23.15 -8.10 50.21
C SER A 411 -21.77 -8.76 50.38
N GLY A 412 -20.60 -8.10 50.39
CA GLY A 412 -20.18 -6.68 50.32
C GLY A 412 -18.63 -6.64 50.35
N SER A 413 -17.89 -5.55 50.61
CA SER A 413 -18.14 -4.10 50.69
C SER A 413 -16.81 -3.38 51.03
N GLY A 414 -16.38 -2.33 50.28
CA GLY A 414 -15.12 -1.62 50.57
C GLY A 414 -14.85 -0.42 49.65
N SER A 415 -15.19 0.79 50.09
CA SER A 415 -15.10 2.04 49.31
C SER A 415 -13.92 2.93 49.71
N SER A 416 -13.28 3.58 48.74
CA SER A 416 -12.68 4.91 48.94
C SER A 416 -12.64 5.68 47.62
N SER A 417 -13.21 6.89 47.63
CA SER A 417 -13.34 7.78 46.48
C SER A 417 -12.06 8.56 46.18
N CYS A 418 -11.77 8.79 44.90
CA CYS A 418 -10.95 9.91 44.45
C CYS A 418 -11.73 10.69 43.38
N GLY A 419 -11.98 11.98 43.65
CA GLY A 419 -12.74 12.87 42.78
C GLY A 419 -11.88 13.53 41.70
N ALA A 420 -12.52 14.33 40.86
CA ALA A 420 -11.88 15.00 39.72
C ALA A 420 -10.86 16.08 40.13
N GLY A 421 -9.79 16.20 39.34
CA GLY A 421 -8.86 17.34 39.34
C GLY A 421 -7.44 17.01 39.79
N GLY A 422 -6.48 17.02 38.84
CA GLY A 422 -5.04 17.05 39.11
C GLY A 422 -4.42 15.74 39.62
N PHE A 423 -3.85 14.94 38.71
CA PHE A 423 -3.08 13.75 39.12
C PHE A 423 -1.68 14.13 39.62
N SER A 424 -1.46 13.97 40.91
CA SER A 424 -0.14 14.07 41.56
C SER A 424 0.56 12.71 41.56
N GLN A 425 1.83 12.67 41.17
CA GLN A 425 2.65 11.46 41.20
C GLN A 425 3.53 11.42 42.45
N ASN A 426 3.08 10.68 43.47
CA ASN A 426 3.86 9.76 44.33
C ASN A 426 3.20 9.62 45.71
N CYS A 427 2.75 8.40 46.02
CA CYS A 427 2.53 7.95 47.39
C CYS A 427 3.65 6.98 47.78
N ASN A 428 4.05 7.03 49.05
CA ASN A 428 5.11 6.26 49.71
C ASN A 428 6.56 6.63 49.34
N SER A 429 7.16 7.37 50.27
CA SER A 429 8.60 7.60 50.44
C SER A 429 9.16 6.71 51.55
N ASP A 430 10.39 6.24 51.41
CA ASP A 430 11.36 5.86 52.46
C ASP A 430 12.73 5.66 51.77
N GLY A 431 13.90 6.14 52.21
CA GLY A 431 14.25 7.12 53.24
C GLY A 431 15.78 7.17 53.47
N ASN A 432 16.36 8.35 53.74
CA ASN A 432 17.77 8.61 54.19
C ASN A 432 18.96 8.29 53.23
N SER A 433 20.06 9.05 53.14
CA SER A 433 20.51 10.31 53.79
C SER A 433 21.63 11.01 52.98
N ALA A 434 21.71 12.37 53.06
CA ALA A 434 22.91 13.26 53.04
C ALA A 434 23.99 13.13 51.91
N SER A 435 24.58 14.19 51.33
CA SER A 435 24.58 15.65 51.62
C SER A 435 25.15 16.48 50.45
N SER A 436 24.69 17.74 50.29
CA SER A 436 25.36 18.93 49.67
C SER A 436 26.08 18.81 48.30
N GLY A 437 25.81 19.63 47.28
CA GLY A 437 24.87 20.76 47.15
C GLY A 437 25.00 21.51 45.79
N SER A 438 24.26 22.63 45.66
CA SER A 438 24.18 23.60 44.52
C SER A 438 23.51 23.17 43.19
N ASN A 439 22.33 23.74 42.99
CA ASN A 439 21.47 23.85 41.78
C ASN A 439 22.06 24.72 40.64
N PRO A 440 21.39 24.88 39.47
CA PRO A 440 20.63 23.88 38.69
C PRO A 440 20.84 24.03 37.15
N SER A 441 20.53 22.99 36.36
CA SER A 441 19.90 23.12 35.03
C SER A 441 19.35 21.77 34.57
N SER A 442 18.21 21.78 33.89
CA SER A 442 17.38 20.60 33.66
C SER A 442 17.79 19.79 32.43
N ASP A 443 18.28 18.57 32.63
CA ASP A 443 18.22 17.52 31.60
C ASP A 443 16.81 16.94 31.55
N GLY A 444 16.03 17.39 30.56
CA GLY A 444 14.80 16.72 30.17
C GLY A 444 15.12 15.51 29.30
N VAL A 445 15.00 14.30 29.87
CA VAL A 445 15.27 13.03 29.16
C VAL A 445 14.33 12.90 27.95
N ARG A 446 14.85 13.19 26.76
CA ARG A 446 14.18 12.88 25.50
C ARG A 446 14.12 11.36 25.32
N ARG A 447 12.91 10.81 25.17
CA ARG A 447 12.74 9.49 24.55
C ARG A 447 12.92 9.65 23.04
N GLU A 448 14.17 9.55 22.57
CA GLU A 448 14.44 9.33 21.16
C GLU A 448 14.23 7.85 20.83
N SER A 449 13.08 7.52 20.23
CA SER A 449 12.85 6.24 19.56
C SER A 449 12.83 6.45 18.05
N THR A 450 13.99 6.80 17.49
CA THR A 450 14.18 7.10 16.06
C THR A 450 14.29 5.80 15.26
N PHE A 451 13.14 5.14 15.04
CA PHE A 451 13.00 3.99 14.16
C PHE A 451 11.88 4.25 13.16
N GLY A 452 12.16 4.95 12.05
CA GLY A 452 11.18 5.08 10.96
C GLY A 452 11.21 3.86 10.05
N ALA A 453 10.14 3.07 10.01
CA ALA A 453 10.05 1.87 9.19
C ALA A 453 9.09 2.08 8.01
N SER A 454 9.64 2.33 6.81
CA SER A 454 8.84 2.44 5.57
C SER A 454 7.82 1.32 5.42
N ALA A 455 6.60 1.70 5.02
CA ALA A 455 5.57 0.81 4.50
C ALA A 455 6.09 -0.24 3.53
N PHE A 456 7.05 0.12 2.68
CA PHE A 456 7.60 -0.79 1.69
C PHE A 456 8.58 -1.82 2.30
N ALA A 457 9.36 -1.45 3.32
CA ALA A 457 10.20 -2.40 4.07
C ALA A 457 9.36 -3.49 4.77
N ALA A 458 8.13 -3.15 5.17
CA ALA A 458 7.17 -4.10 5.74
C ALA A 458 6.47 -4.97 4.68
N LEU A 459 6.03 -4.39 3.56
CA LEU A 459 5.35 -5.13 2.48
C LEU A 459 6.24 -6.23 1.85
N VAL A 460 7.56 -6.05 1.81
CA VAL A 460 8.51 -7.09 1.37
C VAL A 460 8.72 -8.19 2.42
N ALA A 461 8.55 -7.90 3.71
CA ALA A 461 8.70 -8.92 4.75
C ALA A 461 7.60 -10.01 4.68
N VAL A 462 6.40 -9.65 4.23
CA VAL A 462 5.25 -10.56 4.11
C VAL A 462 5.47 -11.68 3.08
N THR A 463 6.25 -11.44 2.02
CA THR A 463 6.54 -12.47 1.00
C THR A 463 7.68 -13.42 1.40
N ALA A 464 8.51 -13.05 2.38
CA ALA A 464 9.67 -13.84 2.80
C ALA A 464 9.38 -14.86 3.93
N LEU A 465 8.32 -14.65 4.72
CA LEU A 465 8.10 -15.38 5.99
C LEU A 465 7.34 -16.72 5.87
N PHE A 466 7.10 -17.23 4.66
CA PHE A 466 6.57 -18.58 4.43
C PHE A 466 7.65 -19.66 4.20
N TRP A 467 8.91 -19.38 4.58
CA TRP A 467 10.05 -20.30 4.44
C TRP A 467 10.94 -20.37 5.70
N VAL A 468 10.37 -20.89 6.78
CA VAL A 468 11.07 -21.75 7.78
C VAL A 468 10.13 -22.88 8.18
#